data_AF-A0A1F2RAW7-F1
#
_entry.id   AF-A0A1F2RAW7-F1
#
_cell.length_a   1.000
_cell.length_b   1.000
_cell.length_c   1.000
_cell.angle_alpha   90.00
_cell.angle_beta   90.00
_cell.angle_gamma   90.00
#
_symmetry.space_group_name_H-M   'P 1'
#
loop_
_entity.id
_entity.type
_entity.pdbx_description
1 polymer ?
#
loop_
_entity_poly.entity_id
_entity_poly.type
_entity_poly.pdbx_seq_one_letter_code
_entity_poly.pdbx_strand_id
1 'polypeptide(L)'
;MFGTGAGPRRFWAGPLAFVLILAGVLLTHSQQPARRAANSLPPISASEFSRMIQEFSEKGGYFQSDNFTSNETAYLHILGRFKELGVSGGAYVGVGPEQNFTYIAKIRPQIAFIVDIRRQAMIQHLLYKAVFHLAETRAQFLAWLFSEPNPGRSALGANVSIEDIMDYIDKTPATKEAYQANLAVIRRTIERDFHFPLAAGDAEALEYVYSAFWQANLRISFRFGTRGYPTGWYGGFPSLRDLVVATDQNGNQGNFLTSESDYQFVRSLHRQNRIIPVTGDFAGPKALATVGDYLRKNGYTVAAFYTSNVEQFLFGNDVFGTFAENVRTLPIADNSVFIRAVRSGWDRHPGGVPGHRMTPMLQRISVFLKDYDAGLYTDYWSLATTHYIAPERAQPLAPVPGP
;
A
#
# COMPACT_ATOMS: atom_id res chain seq x y z
N MET A 1 -72.26 28.40 50.67
CA MET A 1 -72.34 27.77 52.00
C MET A 1 -70.93 27.43 52.44
N PHE A 2 -70.52 28.01 53.58
CA PHE A 2 -69.49 27.61 54.56
C PHE A 2 -68.29 26.77 54.05
N GLY A 3 -67.00 27.15 54.14
CA GLY A 3 -66.33 28.14 54.98
C GLY A 3 -65.90 27.57 56.34
N THR A 4 -64.66 27.05 56.46
CA THR A 4 -63.76 27.00 57.65
C THR A 4 -62.44 26.32 57.21
N GLY A 5 -61.25 26.94 57.24
CA GLY A 5 -60.42 27.28 58.43
C GLY A 5 -59.57 26.05 58.81
N ALA A 6 -58.25 26.05 59.00
CA ALA A 6 -57.21 27.04 59.21
C ALA A 6 -55.82 26.37 58.99
N GLY A 7 -54.75 27.16 58.77
CA GLY A 7 -53.35 26.71 58.93
C GLY A 7 -52.97 26.50 60.40
N PRO A 8 -51.69 26.23 60.79
CA PRO A 8 -50.48 26.65 60.07
C PRO A 8 -49.23 25.72 60.17
N ARG A 9 -48.12 26.20 59.60
CA ARG A 9 -46.68 26.01 59.95
C ARG A 9 -45.83 24.91 59.28
N ARG A 10 -44.85 25.47 58.54
CA ARG A 10 -43.40 25.21 58.52
C ARG A 10 -42.92 23.87 57.95
N PHE A 11 -42.22 23.91 56.81
CA PHE A 11 -40.90 23.30 56.56
C PHE A 11 -40.22 24.08 55.41
N TRP A 12 -39.21 24.87 55.73
CA TRP A 12 -37.78 24.63 55.43
C TRP A 12 -37.43 24.66 53.93
N ALA A 13 -36.55 25.61 53.61
CA ALA A 13 -36.00 25.86 52.29
C ALA A 13 -35.14 24.68 51.79
N GLY A 14 -35.26 24.39 50.50
CA GLY A 14 -34.32 23.58 49.74
C GLY A 14 -34.67 23.67 48.26
N PRO A 15 -33.77 24.17 47.38
CA PRO A 15 -34.07 24.28 45.96
C PRO A 15 -34.06 22.88 45.33
N LEU A 16 -35.17 22.49 44.70
CA LEU A 16 -35.23 21.30 43.87
C LEU A 16 -34.28 21.49 42.69
N ALA A 17 -33.34 20.56 42.58
CA ALA A 17 -32.23 20.59 41.66
C ALA A 17 -32.68 20.44 40.19
N PHE A 18 -32.27 21.41 39.39
CA PHE A 18 -32.09 21.29 37.94
C PHE A 18 -30.90 20.36 37.69
N VAL A 19 -31.13 19.07 37.45
CA VAL A 19 -30.09 18.18 36.87
C VAL A 19 -30.73 17.27 35.83
N LEU A 20 -30.92 17.82 34.64
CA LEU A 20 -30.97 17.07 33.40
C LEU A 20 -30.05 17.81 32.43
N ILE A 21 -29.21 17.05 31.72
CA ILE A 21 -28.15 17.49 30.77
C ILE A 21 -26.76 17.65 31.41
N LEU A 22 -26.14 16.54 31.83
CA LEU A 22 -24.67 16.45 31.91
C LEU A 22 -24.14 15.01 31.83
N ALA A 23 -24.82 14.12 31.11
CA ALA A 23 -24.34 12.76 30.85
C ALA A 23 -23.96 12.50 29.37
N GLY A 24 -24.20 13.46 28.47
CA GLY A 24 -23.98 13.29 27.03
C GLY A 24 -22.66 13.83 26.46
N VAL A 25 -21.84 14.53 27.25
CA VAL A 25 -20.65 15.25 26.74
C VAL A 25 -19.32 14.55 27.11
N LEU A 26 -19.34 13.53 27.98
CA LEU A 26 -18.11 12.89 28.47
C LEU A 26 -17.69 11.63 27.69
N LEU A 27 -18.42 11.21 26.66
CA LEU A 27 -18.09 10.02 25.85
C LEU A 27 -17.45 10.33 24.48
N THR A 28 -17.24 11.60 24.14
CA THR A 28 -16.63 12.00 22.85
C THR A 28 -15.16 12.43 22.95
N HIS A 29 -14.58 12.53 24.15
CA HIS A 29 -13.21 13.02 24.34
C HIS A 29 -12.14 11.92 24.50
N SER A 30 -12.53 10.63 24.58
CA SER A 30 -11.59 9.52 24.80
C SER A 30 -10.87 9.03 23.53
N GLN A 31 -11.30 9.45 22.32
CA GLN A 31 -10.63 9.07 21.06
C GLN A 31 -9.62 10.10 20.54
N GLN A 32 -9.59 11.31 21.10
CA GLN A 32 -8.68 12.38 20.68
C GLN A 32 -7.20 12.22 21.15
N PRO A 33 -6.90 11.73 22.37
CA PRO A 33 -5.50 11.61 22.81
C PRO A 33 -4.75 10.49 22.07
N ALA A 34 -5.41 9.37 21.75
CA ALA A 34 -4.81 8.26 20.99
C ALA A 34 -4.44 8.65 19.55
N ARG A 35 -5.25 9.49 18.89
CA ARG A 35 -4.92 10.04 17.56
C ARG A 35 -3.81 11.10 17.58
N ARG A 36 -3.65 11.84 18.68
CA ARG A 36 -2.53 12.80 18.86
C ARG A 36 -1.20 12.11 19.18
N ALA A 37 -1.22 10.98 19.91
CA ALA A 37 -0.01 10.23 20.26
C ALA A 37 0.64 9.50 19.06
N ALA A 38 -0.12 9.17 18.01
CA ALA A 38 0.44 8.57 16.79
C ALA A 38 1.34 9.55 15.99
N ASN A 39 1.23 10.86 16.24
CA ASN A 39 2.02 11.92 15.60
C ASN A 39 3.32 12.27 16.35
N SER A 40 3.70 11.54 17.41
CA SER A 40 4.87 11.88 18.25
C SER A 40 6.04 10.90 18.15
N LEU A 41 6.00 9.92 17.24
CA LEU A 41 7.17 9.06 17.05
C LEU A 41 8.24 9.82 16.26
N PRO A 42 9.49 9.89 16.75
CA PRO A 42 10.55 10.55 16.01
C PRO A 42 10.73 9.87 14.63
N PRO A 43 11.14 10.63 13.60
CA PRO A 43 11.56 10.05 12.33
C PRO A 43 12.65 9.00 12.54
N ILE A 44 12.67 7.99 11.68
CA ILE A 44 13.78 7.03 11.65
C ILE A 44 14.98 7.76 11.03
N SER A 45 16.17 7.66 11.64
CA SER A 45 17.37 8.31 11.10
C SER A 45 17.78 7.70 9.75
N ALA A 46 18.50 8.44 8.91
CA ALA A 46 18.98 7.92 7.63
C ALA A 46 19.91 6.71 7.80
N SER A 47 20.76 6.72 8.82
CA SER A 47 21.63 5.58 9.16
C SER A 47 20.83 4.35 9.60
N GLU A 48 19.79 4.54 10.44
CA GLU A 48 18.94 3.43 10.86
C GLU A 48 18.13 2.86 9.70
N PHE A 49 17.61 3.73 8.83
CA PHE A 49 16.95 3.35 7.58
C PHE A 49 17.85 2.48 6.70
N SER A 50 19.05 2.97 6.40
CA SER A 50 20.06 2.25 5.60
C SER A 50 20.45 0.93 6.25
N ARG A 51 20.60 0.90 7.58
CA ARG A 51 20.91 -0.29 8.35
C ARG A 51 19.80 -1.33 8.26
N MET A 52 18.54 -0.94 8.44
CA MET A 52 17.40 -1.85 8.31
C MET A 52 17.33 -2.49 6.92
N ILE A 53 17.53 -1.72 5.84
CA ILE A 53 17.54 -2.29 4.48
C ILE A 53 18.63 -3.37 4.36
N GLN A 54 19.85 -3.06 4.79
CA GLN A 54 20.99 -3.97 4.67
C GLN A 54 20.86 -5.20 5.56
N GLU A 55 20.44 -5.01 6.81
CA GLU A 55 20.34 -6.10 7.79
C GLU A 55 19.10 -6.96 7.60
N PHE A 56 17.97 -6.40 7.18
CA PHE A 56 16.73 -7.18 7.05
C PHE A 56 16.73 -7.94 5.73
N SER A 57 17.44 -7.42 4.72
CA SER A 57 17.53 -8.09 3.42
C SER A 57 18.29 -9.41 3.51
N GLU A 58 17.93 -10.30 2.60
CA GLU A 58 18.63 -11.55 2.30
C GLU A 58 19.08 -11.56 0.83
N LYS A 59 19.66 -12.68 0.39
CA LYS A 59 20.12 -12.82 -1.00
C LYS A 59 18.92 -12.72 -1.94
N GLY A 60 19.00 -11.82 -2.92
CA GLY A 60 17.95 -11.68 -3.93
C GLY A 60 17.77 -12.96 -4.75
N GLY A 61 16.53 -13.27 -5.08
CA GLY A 61 16.17 -14.33 -6.02
C GLY A 61 15.99 -13.81 -7.44
N TYR A 62 15.50 -14.70 -8.31
CA TYR A 62 15.30 -14.42 -9.73
C TYR A 62 13.83 -14.22 -10.07
N PHE A 63 13.54 -13.26 -10.95
CA PHE A 63 12.22 -13.06 -11.54
C PHE A 63 12.38 -12.67 -13.01
N GLN A 64 11.69 -13.38 -13.89
CA GLN A 64 11.92 -13.36 -15.35
C GLN A 64 11.33 -12.15 -16.10
N SER A 65 11.01 -11.05 -15.43
CA SER A 65 10.24 -9.94 -16.03
C SER A 65 10.63 -8.59 -15.46
N ASP A 66 10.62 -7.58 -16.32
CA ASP A 66 10.70 -6.17 -15.94
C ASP A 66 9.35 -5.76 -15.34
N ASN A 67 9.22 -6.05 -14.05
CA ASN A 67 8.03 -5.74 -13.25
C ASN A 67 8.24 -4.41 -12.51
N PHE A 68 8.31 -3.32 -13.29
CA PHE A 68 8.48 -1.94 -12.81
C PHE A 68 7.16 -1.24 -12.47
N THR A 69 6.04 -1.76 -12.97
CA THR A 69 4.71 -1.23 -12.69
C THR A 69 3.74 -2.38 -12.53
N SER A 70 2.69 -2.19 -11.77
CA SER A 70 1.65 -3.19 -11.59
C SER A 70 0.99 -3.58 -12.93
N ASN A 71 0.30 -4.71 -12.96
CA ASN A 71 -0.61 -5.06 -14.04
C ASN A 71 -2.04 -5.33 -13.55
N GLU A 72 -2.33 -4.94 -12.31
CA GLU A 72 -3.58 -5.20 -11.61
C GLU A 72 -4.60 -4.08 -11.86
N THR A 73 -5.37 -4.16 -12.94
CA THR A 73 -6.33 -3.10 -13.30
C THR A 73 -7.49 -2.92 -12.29
N ALA A 74 -7.76 -3.92 -11.45
CA ALA A 74 -8.83 -3.87 -10.44
C ALA A 74 -8.35 -3.49 -9.03
N TYR A 75 -7.06 -3.17 -8.81
CA TYR A 75 -6.48 -3.02 -7.47
C TYR A 75 -7.23 -2.05 -6.52
N LEU A 76 -7.98 -1.09 -7.06
CA LEU A 76 -8.79 -0.14 -6.30
C LEU A 76 -10.10 -0.73 -5.74
N HIS A 77 -10.58 -1.86 -6.28
CA HIS A 77 -11.92 -2.36 -6.01
C HIS A 77 -12.09 -2.80 -4.54
N ILE A 78 -11.01 -3.19 -3.87
CA ILE A 78 -11.07 -3.59 -2.44
C ILE A 78 -10.98 -2.40 -1.47
N LEU A 79 -10.72 -1.17 -1.94
CA LEU A 79 -10.43 -0.04 -1.05
C LEU A 79 -11.61 0.30 -0.14
N GLY A 80 -12.86 0.14 -0.63
CA GLY A 80 -14.07 0.35 0.17
C GLY A 80 -14.15 -0.57 1.38
N ARG A 81 -13.60 -1.79 1.28
CA ARG A 81 -13.62 -2.81 2.34
C ARG A 81 -12.71 -2.45 3.51
N PHE A 82 -11.67 -1.64 3.32
CA PHE A 82 -10.75 -1.27 4.41
C PHE A 82 -11.47 -0.58 5.55
N LYS A 83 -12.35 0.38 5.26
CA LYS A 83 -13.14 1.09 6.27
C LYS A 83 -14.10 0.14 7.00
N GLU A 84 -14.76 -0.75 6.27
CA GLU A 84 -15.73 -1.70 6.82
C GLU A 84 -15.08 -2.75 7.72
N LEU A 85 -13.85 -3.17 7.39
CA LEU A 85 -13.08 -4.14 8.17
C LEU A 85 -12.25 -3.49 9.29
N GLY A 86 -12.24 -2.15 9.38
CA GLY A 86 -11.43 -1.42 10.35
C GLY A 86 -9.93 -1.48 10.06
N VAL A 87 -9.52 -1.69 8.80
CA VAL A 87 -8.11 -1.75 8.38
C VAL A 87 -7.57 -0.33 8.28
N SER A 88 -6.84 0.12 9.30
CA SER A 88 -6.19 1.43 9.31
C SER A 88 -5.03 1.45 10.31
N GLY A 89 -4.03 2.32 10.07
CA GLY A 89 -2.90 2.49 10.96
C GLY A 89 -1.94 1.30 10.96
N GLY A 90 -1.28 1.06 12.10
CA GLY A 90 -0.37 -0.08 12.28
C GLY A 90 0.80 -0.10 11.30
N ALA A 91 1.22 -1.30 10.91
CA ALA A 91 2.23 -1.54 9.90
C ALA A 91 1.62 -2.07 8.60
N TYR A 92 2.22 -1.70 7.47
CA TYR A 92 1.92 -2.27 6.17
C TYR A 92 3.09 -3.15 5.72
N VAL A 93 2.79 -4.33 5.18
CA VAL A 93 3.75 -5.18 4.47
C VAL A 93 3.26 -5.36 3.05
N GLY A 94 4.14 -5.32 2.06
CA GLY A 94 3.72 -5.49 0.66
C GLY A 94 4.84 -5.94 -0.25
N VAL A 95 4.50 -6.44 -1.43
CA VAL A 95 5.43 -6.79 -2.52
C VAL A 95 5.21 -5.91 -3.74
N GLY A 96 6.18 -5.84 -4.65
CA GLY A 96 6.00 -5.15 -5.92
C GLY A 96 6.20 -3.62 -5.83
N PRO A 97 5.86 -2.89 -6.90
CA PRO A 97 6.23 -1.50 -7.05
C PRO A 97 5.19 -0.51 -6.46
N GLU A 98 4.63 0.39 -7.27
CA GLU A 98 3.94 1.61 -6.84
C GLU A 98 2.50 1.41 -6.33
N GLN A 99 1.83 0.30 -6.63
CA GLN A 99 0.48 0.04 -6.12
C GLN A 99 0.44 -0.02 -4.58
N ASN A 100 1.58 -0.36 -3.95
CA ASN A 100 1.77 -0.26 -2.51
C ASN A 100 1.50 1.16 -1.99
N PHE A 101 1.88 2.22 -2.71
CA PHE A 101 1.67 3.60 -2.27
C PHE A 101 0.20 3.97 -2.19
N THR A 102 -0.63 3.43 -3.08
CA THR A 102 -2.09 3.60 -3.00
C THR A 102 -2.65 2.91 -1.75
N TYR A 103 -2.26 1.66 -1.48
CA TYR A 103 -2.70 0.98 -0.25
C TYR A 103 -2.21 1.69 1.01
N ILE A 104 -0.95 2.13 1.05
CA ILE A 104 -0.38 2.93 2.13
C ILE A 104 -1.17 4.23 2.32
N ALA A 105 -1.51 4.94 1.23
CA ALA A 105 -2.28 6.17 1.29
C ALA A 105 -3.70 5.95 1.86
N LYS A 106 -4.35 4.81 1.57
CA LYS A 106 -5.71 4.53 2.07
C LYS A 106 -5.73 3.94 3.48
N ILE A 107 -4.77 3.09 3.82
CA ILE A 107 -4.68 2.44 5.15
C ILE A 107 -4.10 3.42 6.19
N ARG A 108 -3.22 4.33 5.76
CA ARG A 108 -2.49 5.28 6.60
C ARG A 108 -1.64 4.62 7.69
N PRO A 109 -0.74 3.67 7.37
CA PRO A 109 0.10 3.00 8.36
C PRO A 109 1.14 3.95 8.97
N GLN A 110 1.64 3.61 10.15
CA GLN A 110 2.73 4.30 10.83
C GLN A 110 4.12 3.89 10.29
N ILE A 111 4.20 2.73 9.65
CA ILE A 111 5.42 2.20 9.01
C ILE A 111 5.02 1.19 7.92
N ALA A 112 5.83 1.10 6.87
CA ALA A 112 5.64 0.16 5.78
C ALA A 112 6.95 -0.57 5.45
N PHE A 113 6.86 -1.87 5.19
CA PHE A 113 7.93 -2.70 4.66
C PHE A 113 7.53 -3.23 3.30
N ILE A 114 8.35 -2.94 2.28
CA ILE A 114 8.14 -3.49 0.94
C ILE A 114 9.14 -4.62 0.74
N VAL A 115 8.68 -5.87 0.84
CA VAL A 115 9.49 -7.07 0.77
C VAL A 115 9.32 -7.68 -0.62
N ASP A 116 10.38 -7.68 -1.42
CA ASP A 116 10.37 -8.22 -2.78
C ASP A 116 11.61 -9.08 -3.01
N ILE A 117 11.45 -10.21 -3.69
CA ILE A 117 12.53 -11.17 -3.94
C ILE A 117 13.65 -10.57 -4.78
N ARG A 118 13.35 -9.52 -5.57
CA ARG A 118 14.31 -8.86 -6.47
C ARG A 118 15.03 -7.73 -5.75
N ARG A 119 16.37 -7.80 -5.73
CA ARG A 119 17.20 -6.66 -5.30
C ARG A 119 16.93 -5.39 -6.13
N GLN A 120 16.65 -5.56 -7.42
CA GLN A 120 16.25 -4.47 -8.32
C GLN A 120 14.96 -3.76 -7.88
N ALA A 121 14.00 -4.46 -7.26
CA ALA A 121 12.80 -3.82 -6.73
C ALA A 121 13.12 -2.97 -5.50
N MET A 122 14.05 -3.41 -4.64
CA MET A 122 14.55 -2.59 -3.53
C MET A 122 15.21 -1.30 -4.06
N ILE A 123 16.03 -1.39 -5.10
CA ILE A 123 16.64 -0.22 -5.76
C ILE A 123 15.58 0.69 -6.39
N GLN A 124 14.54 0.13 -7.01
CA GLN A 124 13.42 0.91 -7.53
C GLN A 124 12.67 1.67 -6.42
N HIS A 125 12.51 1.09 -5.23
CA HIS A 125 11.92 1.80 -4.10
C HIS A 125 12.84 2.87 -3.51
N LEU A 126 14.17 2.72 -3.59
CA LEU A 126 15.10 3.81 -3.30
C LEU A 126 15.00 4.95 -4.32
N LEU A 127 14.80 4.64 -5.60
CA LEU A 127 14.46 5.64 -6.63
C LEU A 127 13.17 6.39 -6.26
N TYR A 128 12.07 5.69 -5.97
CA TYR A 128 10.83 6.34 -5.54
C TYR A 128 11.02 7.21 -4.31
N LYS A 129 11.74 6.72 -3.30
CA LYS A 129 12.05 7.51 -2.10
C LYS A 129 12.81 8.79 -2.42
N ALA A 130 13.79 8.74 -3.34
CA ALA A 130 14.50 9.94 -3.81
C ALA A 130 13.55 10.91 -4.52
N VAL A 131 12.69 10.40 -5.41
CA VAL A 131 11.68 11.21 -6.11
C VAL A 131 10.71 11.86 -5.12
N PHE A 132 10.16 11.14 -4.14
CA PHE A 132 9.31 11.73 -3.09
C PHE A 132 10.05 12.74 -2.21
N HIS A 133 11.34 12.55 -1.98
CA HIS A 133 12.16 13.49 -1.24
C HIS A 133 12.28 14.83 -1.99
N LEU A 134 12.53 14.77 -3.29
CA LEU A 134 12.78 15.92 -4.17
C LEU A 134 11.50 16.61 -4.67
N ALA A 135 10.41 15.87 -4.82
CA ALA A 135 9.14 16.38 -5.30
C ALA A 135 8.26 16.85 -4.14
N GLU A 136 7.87 18.12 -4.12
CA GLU A 136 6.92 18.65 -3.12
C GLU A 136 5.45 18.42 -3.52
N THR A 137 5.16 18.27 -4.82
CA THR A 137 3.80 18.12 -5.33
C THR A 137 3.67 16.90 -6.25
N ARG A 138 2.43 16.50 -6.51
CA ARG A 138 2.08 15.39 -7.42
C ARG A 138 2.65 15.58 -8.83
N ALA A 139 2.64 16.81 -9.33
CA ALA A 139 3.20 17.13 -10.65
C ALA A 139 4.73 17.02 -10.65
N GLN A 140 5.39 17.52 -9.61
CA GLN A 140 6.84 17.39 -9.46
C GLN A 140 7.26 15.92 -9.33
N PHE A 141 6.42 15.07 -8.71
CA PHE A 141 6.70 13.64 -8.60
C PHE A 141 6.82 12.99 -9.97
N LEU A 142 5.85 13.21 -10.87
CA LEU A 142 5.91 12.68 -12.22
C LEU A 142 7.05 13.31 -13.04
N ALA A 143 7.27 14.61 -12.90
CA ALA A 143 8.38 15.27 -13.58
C ALA A 143 9.74 14.68 -13.18
N TRP A 144 9.98 14.48 -11.88
CA TRP A 144 11.20 13.83 -11.39
C TRP A 144 11.29 12.36 -11.82
N LEU A 145 10.18 11.61 -11.79
CA LEU A 145 10.16 10.20 -12.19
C LEU A 145 10.51 10.01 -13.67
N PHE A 146 10.12 10.94 -14.54
CA PHE A 146 10.34 10.86 -15.99
C PHE A 146 11.46 11.78 -16.50
N SER A 147 12.18 12.47 -15.60
CA SER A 147 13.21 13.48 -15.93
C SER A 147 12.72 14.70 -16.69
N GLU A 148 11.43 14.99 -16.64
CA GLU A 148 10.83 16.11 -17.35
C GLU A 148 11.08 17.46 -16.67
N PRO A 149 10.87 18.58 -17.38
CA PRO A 149 10.91 19.91 -16.79
C PRO A 149 10.08 19.98 -15.50
N ASN A 150 10.76 20.27 -14.38
CA ASN A 150 10.11 20.32 -13.09
C ASN A 150 9.18 21.55 -13.02
N PRO A 151 7.85 21.38 -12.91
CA PRO A 151 6.96 22.51 -12.75
C PRO A 151 7.26 23.20 -11.42
N GLY A 152 7.40 24.53 -11.47
CA GLY A 152 7.46 25.33 -10.24
C GLY A 152 6.24 25.03 -9.36
N ARG A 153 6.37 25.13 -8.03
CA ARG A 153 5.33 24.73 -7.08
C ARG A 153 3.95 25.35 -7.36
N SER A 154 3.91 26.58 -7.88
CA SER A 154 2.68 27.30 -8.23
C SER A 154 2.25 27.15 -9.69
N ALA A 155 3.02 26.45 -10.53
CA ALA A 155 2.74 26.33 -11.96
C ALA A 155 1.46 25.53 -12.23
N LEU A 156 1.20 24.51 -11.41
CA LEU A 156 -0.06 23.78 -11.37
C LEU A 156 -0.64 23.93 -9.96
N GLY A 157 -1.90 24.34 -9.85
CA GLY A 157 -2.56 24.51 -8.55
C GLY A 157 -2.63 23.19 -7.77
N ALA A 158 -2.63 23.25 -6.43
CA ALA A 158 -2.62 22.03 -5.60
C ALA A 158 -3.79 21.06 -5.86
N ASN A 159 -4.92 21.58 -6.33
CA ASN A 159 -6.14 20.83 -6.65
C ASN A 159 -6.28 20.48 -8.14
N VAL A 160 -5.21 20.62 -8.93
CA VAL A 160 -5.19 20.21 -10.34
C VAL A 160 -5.57 18.72 -10.46
N SER A 161 -6.35 18.38 -11.49
CA SER A 161 -6.73 16.98 -11.73
C SER A 161 -5.50 16.15 -12.09
N ILE A 162 -5.57 14.83 -11.91
CA ILE A 162 -4.44 13.96 -12.29
C ILE A 162 -4.31 13.89 -13.82
N GLU A 163 -5.43 14.00 -14.53
CA GLU A 163 -5.51 14.11 -15.99
C GLU A 163 -4.75 15.32 -16.50
N ASP A 164 -5.00 16.51 -15.93
CA ASP A 164 -4.30 17.74 -16.32
C ASP A 164 -2.79 17.66 -16.01
N ILE A 165 -2.40 17.02 -14.90
CA ILE A 165 -0.98 16.76 -14.62
C ILE A 165 -0.38 15.86 -15.71
N MET A 166 -1.03 14.75 -16.05
CA MET A 166 -0.51 13.83 -17.07
C MET A 166 -0.46 14.46 -18.46
N ASP A 167 -1.44 15.29 -18.80
CA ASP A 167 -1.47 16.06 -20.05
C ASP A 167 -0.36 17.12 -20.11
N TYR A 168 0.04 17.68 -18.96
CA TYR A 168 1.22 18.52 -18.87
C TYR A 168 2.48 17.70 -19.16
N ILE A 169 2.63 16.55 -18.49
CA ILE A 169 3.78 15.65 -18.63
C ILE A 169 3.98 15.21 -20.10
N ASP A 170 2.90 14.76 -20.76
CA ASP A 170 2.96 14.34 -22.17
C ASP A 170 3.44 15.44 -23.14
N LYS A 171 3.26 16.72 -22.77
CA LYS A 171 3.65 17.89 -23.58
C LYS A 171 5.07 18.39 -23.28
N THR A 172 5.73 17.86 -22.25
CA THR A 172 7.03 18.35 -21.78
C THR A 172 8.09 17.24 -21.76
N PRO A 173 8.43 16.64 -22.91
CA PRO A 173 9.38 15.53 -22.94
C PRO A 173 10.76 15.95 -22.41
N ALA A 174 11.36 15.06 -21.60
CA ALA A 174 12.70 15.21 -21.05
C ALA A 174 13.80 15.12 -22.12
N THR A 175 14.86 15.91 -21.98
CA THR A 175 16.08 15.74 -22.77
C THR A 175 17.01 14.70 -22.14
N LYS A 176 17.97 14.19 -22.91
CA LYS A 176 18.99 13.26 -22.39
C LYS A 176 19.86 13.93 -21.33
N GLU A 177 20.15 15.21 -21.50
CA GLU A 177 20.93 16.02 -20.56
C GLU A 177 20.19 16.18 -19.23
N ALA A 178 18.88 16.44 -19.28
CA ALA A 178 18.03 16.50 -18.08
C ALA A 178 17.98 15.15 -17.35
N TYR A 179 17.82 14.05 -18.09
CA TYR A 179 17.89 12.69 -17.54
C TYR A 179 19.21 12.41 -16.81
N GLN A 180 20.34 12.70 -17.46
CA GLN A 180 21.67 12.48 -16.86
C GLN A 180 21.89 13.34 -15.60
N ALA A 181 21.46 14.60 -15.64
CA ALA A 181 21.53 15.50 -14.49
C ALA A 181 20.68 14.98 -13.32
N ASN A 182 19.44 14.58 -13.58
CA ASN A 182 18.53 14.08 -12.56
C ASN A 182 18.99 12.74 -11.98
N LEU A 183 19.51 11.82 -12.81
CA LEU A 183 20.10 10.57 -12.32
C LEU A 183 21.26 10.84 -11.35
N ALA A 184 22.12 11.81 -11.65
CA ALA A 184 23.22 12.19 -10.76
C ALA A 184 22.71 12.75 -9.41
N VAL A 185 21.63 13.55 -9.43
CA VAL A 185 20.98 14.06 -8.22
C VAL A 185 20.35 12.93 -7.40
N ILE A 186 19.63 12.02 -8.05
CA ILE A 186 19.00 10.86 -7.40
C ILE A 186 20.06 9.97 -6.75
N ARG A 187 21.14 9.64 -7.46
CA ARG A 187 22.26 8.85 -6.91
C ARG A 187 22.86 9.53 -5.67
N ARG A 188 23.15 10.82 -5.77
CA ARG A 188 23.67 11.60 -4.64
C ARG A 188 22.72 11.60 -3.46
N THR A 189 21.41 11.76 -3.69
CA THR A 189 20.39 11.75 -2.63
C THR A 189 20.39 10.41 -1.89
N ILE A 190 20.44 9.29 -2.63
CA ILE A 190 20.48 7.95 -2.02
C ILE A 190 21.75 7.74 -1.19
N GLU A 191 22.91 8.10 -1.73
CA GLU A 191 24.20 7.89 -1.05
C GLU A 191 24.40 8.85 0.13
N ARG A 192 24.03 10.12 -0.01
CA ARG A 192 24.35 11.18 0.95
C ARG A 192 23.24 11.47 1.94
N ASP A 193 21.99 11.47 1.52
CA ASP A 193 20.87 11.87 2.38
C ASP A 193 20.21 10.65 3.02
N PHE A 194 20.20 9.50 2.32
CA PHE A 194 19.68 8.24 2.87
C PHE A 194 20.78 7.34 3.44
N HIS A 195 22.04 7.76 3.33
CA HIS A 195 23.22 7.03 3.82
C HIS A 195 23.27 5.59 3.31
N PHE A 196 22.74 5.34 2.11
CA PHE A 196 22.69 4.01 1.54
C PHE A 196 23.85 3.80 0.55
N PRO A 197 24.78 2.88 0.84
CA PRO A 197 25.90 2.62 -0.04
C PRO A 197 25.43 1.83 -1.27
N LEU A 198 25.40 2.49 -2.44
CA LEU A 198 25.11 1.82 -3.70
C LEU A 198 26.35 1.02 -4.16
N ALA A 199 26.25 -0.31 -4.17
CA ALA A 199 27.25 -1.14 -4.84
C ALA A 199 27.21 -0.91 -6.37
N ALA A 200 28.23 -1.36 -7.10
CA ALA A 200 28.29 -1.19 -8.56
C ALA A 200 27.03 -1.74 -9.27
N GLY A 201 26.60 -2.95 -8.93
CA GLY A 201 25.36 -3.54 -9.48
C GLY A 201 24.08 -2.81 -9.06
N ASP A 202 24.08 -2.14 -7.90
CA ASP A 202 22.94 -1.32 -7.47
C ASP A 202 22.84 -0.02 -8.28
N ALA A 203 23.99 0.59 -8.59
CA ALA A 203 24.06 1.77 -9.44
C ALA A 203 23.61 1.45 -10.88
N GLU A 204 24.04 0.32 -11.43
CA GLU A 204 23.59 -0.17 -12.74
C GLU A 204 22.08 -0.45 -12.77
N ALA A 205 21.56 -1.10 -11.72
CA ALA A 205 20.12 -1.35 -11.60
C ALA A 205 19.32 -0.05 -11.49
N LEU A 206 19.82 0.93 -10.74
CA LEU A 206 19.18 2.25 -10.61
C LEU A 206 19.11 2.98 -11.96
N GLU A 207 20.22 3.01 -12.69
CA GLU A 207 20.26 3.59 -14.04
C GLU A 207 19.31 2.85 -14.99
N TYR A 208 19.30 1.51 -14.95
CA TYR A 208 18.40 0.71 -15.79
C TYR A 208 16.94 1.04 -15.54
N VAL A 209 16.50 0.98 -14.28
CA VAL A 209 15.11 1.28 -13.88
C VAL A 209 14.75 2.72 -14.25
N TYR A 210 15.59 3.70 -13.91
CA TYR A 210 15.29 5.10 -14.20
C TYR A 210 15.25 5.39 -15.70
N SER A 211 16.12 4.77 -16.49
CA SER A 211 16.10 4.87 -17.94
C SER A 211 14.79 4.32 -18.54
N ALA A 212 14.23 3.26 -17.95
CA ALA A 212 12.96 2.69 -18.39
C ALA A 212 11.79 3.64 -18.13
N PHE A 213 11.75 4.29 -16.95
CA PHE A 213 10.77 5.34 -16.65
C PHE A 213 10.91 6.54 -17.60
N TRP A 214 12.13 7.04 -17.83
CA TRP A 214 12.37 8.15 -18.75
C TRP A 214 11.94 7.84 -20.19
N GLN A 215 12.33 6.68 -20.73
CA GLN A 215 12.05 6.32 -22.13
C GLN A 215 10.58 5.98 -22.38
N ALA A 216 9.95 5.24 -21.45
CA ALA A 216 8.56 4.82 -21.62
C ALA A 216 7.56 5.87 -21.14
N ASN A 217 7.95 6.72 -20.19
CA ASN A 217 7.09 7.72 -19.56
C ASN A 217 5.82 7.06 -18.97
N LEU A 218 4.67 7.73 -19.01
CA LEU A 218 3.37 7.20 -18.60
C LEU A 218 2.94 5.93 -19.35
N ARG A 219 3.60 5.60 -20.49
CA ARG A 219 3.37 4.37 -21.25
C ARG A 219 4.13 3.17 -20.70
N ILE A 220 4.94 3.34 -19.64
CA ILE A 220 5.61 2.22 -18.98
C ILE A 220 4.57 1.19 -18.53
N SER A 221 4.84 -0.07 -18.78
CA SER A 221 3.94 -1.19 -18.51
C SER A 221 4.77 -2.41 -18.08
N PHE A 222 4.11 -3.37 -17.42
CA PHE A 222 4.72 -4.67 -17.15
C PHE A 222 5.19 -5.33 -18.45
N ARG A 223 6.42 -5.86 -18.47
CA ARG A 223 6.97 -6.56 -19.64
C ARG A 223 7.49 -7.95 -19.26
N PHE A 224 7.08 -8.96 -20.02
CA PHE A 224 7.70 -10.28 -19.97
C PHE A 224 9.04 -10.27 -20.70
N GLY A 225 10.05 -10.88 -20.08
CA GLY A 225 11.41 -10.99 -20.60
C GLY A 225 12.32 -9.81 -20.24
N THR A 226 13.61 -10.10 -20.09
CA THR A 226 14.71 -9.13 -19.99
C THR A 226 15.48 -9.06 -21.31
N ARG A 227 16.31 -8.00 -21.47
CA ARG A 227 17.32 -7.75 -22.52
C ARG A 227 17.53 -8.93 -23.51
N GLY A 228 17.01 -8.80 -24.74
CA GLY A 228 17.38 -9.66 -25.86
C GLY A 228 16.31 -10.62 -26.40
N TYR A 229 15.11 -10.68 -25.82
CA TYR A 229 14.00 -11.45 -26.40
C TYR A 229 13.00 -10.55 -27.17
N PRO A 230 12.44 -11.00 -28.31
CA PRO A 230 11.49 -10.20 -29.09
C PRO A 230 10.28 -9.84 -28.22
N THR A 231 9.91 -8.56 -28.22
CA THR A 231 8.80 -7.93 -27.49
C THR A 231 7.41 -8.35 -28.00
N GLY A 232 7.24 -9.60 -28.46
CA GLY A 232 6.27 -9.94 -29.49
C GLY A 232 5.08 -10.82 -29.11
N TRP A 233 4.84 -11.18 -27.83
CA TRP A 233 3.77 -12.16 -27.53
C TRP A 233 2.75 -11.79 -26.45
N TYR A 234 2.98 -10.76 -25.64
CA TYR A 234 2.07 -10.36 -24.55
C TYR A 234 1.88 -8.83 -24.47
N GLY A 235 1.78 -8.16 -25.61
CA GLY A 235 1.35 -6.77 -25.68
C GLY A 235 -0.11 -6.65 -25.23
N GLY A 236 -0.36 -5.85 -24.18
CA GLY A 236 -1.71 -5.61 -23.65
C GLY A 236 -1.81 -5.49 -22.13
N PHE A 237 -0.71 -5.32 -21.41
CA PHE A 237 -0.76 -4.91 -20.00
C PHE A 237 -1.11 -3.43 -19.86
N PRO A 238 -1.77 -3.02 -18.77
CA PRO A 238 -2.03 -1.61 -18.52
C PRO A 238 -0.70 -0.86 -18.44
N SER A 239 -0.70 0.35 -18.96
CA SER A 239 0.33 1.34 -18.72
C SER A 239 0.20 1.95 -17.33
N LEU A 240 1.23 2.65 -16.86
CA LEU A 240 1.14 3.45 -15.64
C LEU A 240 0.02 4.49 -15.74
N ARG A 241 -0.21 5.09 -16.93
CA ARG A 241 -1.36 5.97 -17.16
C ARG A 241 -2.66 5.28 -16.80
N ASP A 242 -2.88 4.07 -17.32
CA ASP A 242 -4.12 3.31 -17.10
C ASP A 242 -4.34 3.00 -15.61
N LEU A 243 -3.28 2.69 -14.87
CA LEU A 243 -3.36 2.42 -13.43
C LEU A 243 -3.61 3.67 -12.59
N VAL A 244 -3.07 4.81 -13.01
CA VAL A 244 -3.24 6.09 -12.32
C VAL A 244 -4.68 6.62 -12.47
N VAL A 245 -5.27 6.49 -13.67
CA VAL A 245 -6.67 6.91 -13.93
C VAL A 245 -7.71 5.84 -13.62
N ALA A 246 -7.29 4.64 -13.22
CA ALA A 246 -8.20 3.57 -12.86
C ALA A 246 -9.20 4.01 -11.78
N THR A 247 -10.39 3.41 -11.82
CA THR A 247 -11.48 3.69 -10.90
C THR A 247 -11.80 2.48 -10.02
N ASP A 248 -12.46 2.72 -8.90
CA ASP A 248 -13.14 1.68 -8.13
C ASP A 248 -14.45 1.26 -8.82
N GLN A 249 -15.17 0.30 -8.21
CA GLN A 249 -16.44 -0.19 -8.75
C GLN A 249 -17.58 0.85 -8.77
N ASN A 250 -17.40 1.99 -8.11
CA ASN A 250 -18.34 3.11 -8.10
C ASN A 250 -17.92 4.23 -9.06
N GLY A 251 -16.86 4.04 -9.85
CA GLY A 251 -16.34 5.04 -10.78
C GLY A 251 -15.44 6.10 -10.15
N ASN A 252 -15.03 5.94 -8.88
CA ASN A 252 -14.16 6.91 -8.22
C ASN A 252 -12.68 6.58 -8.43
N GLN A 253 -11.85 7.58 -8.70
CA GLN A 253 -10.41 7.42 -8.72
C GLN A 253 -9.84 7.21 -7.31
N GLY A 254 -8.84 6.36 -7.19
CA GLY A 254 -8.28 5.97 -5.89
C GLY A 254 -6.76 5.99 -5.78
N ASN A 255 -6.02 6.22 -6.86
CA ASN A 255 -4.55 6.22 -6.85
C ASN A 255 -3.98 7.30 -5.91
N PHE A 256 -2.80 7.07 -5.31
CA PHE A 256 -2.18 8.06 -4.41
C PHE A 256 -1.88 9.42 -5.06
N LEU A 257 -1.80 9.48 -6.40
CA LEU A 257 -1.61 10.71 -7.18
C LEU A 257 -2.92 11.46 -7.48
N THR A 258 -4.09 10.93 -7.16
CA THR A 258 -5.36 11.62 -7.46
C THR A 258 -5.73 12.65 -6.39
N SER A 259 -5.18 12.52 -5.18
CA SER A 259 -5.42 13.44 -4.07
C SER A 259 -4.12 13.99 -3.49
N GLU A 260 -4.07 15.30 -3.27
CA GLU A 260 -2.94 15.95 -2.59
C GLU A 260 -2.72 15.40 -1.18
N SER A 261 -3.80 15.06 -0.46
CA SER A 261 -3.72 14.51 0.89
C SER A 261 -3.13 13.10 0.94
N ASP A 262 -3.37 12.30 -0.09
CA ASP A 262 -2.80 10.96 -0.24
C ASP A 262 -1.31 11.04 -0.56
N TYR A 263 -0.98 11.86 -1.56
CA TYR A 263 0.40 12.13 -1.95
C TYR A 263 1.24 12.65 -0.77
N GLN A 264 0.78 13.68 -0.06
CA GLN A 264 1.53 14.28 1.05
C GLN A 264 1.74 13.30 2.20
N PHE A 265 0.80 12.40 2.44
CA PHE A 265 0.97 11.37 3.46
C PHE A 265 2.04 10.36 3.08
N VAL A 266 2.00 9.80 1.86
CA VAL A 266 3.03 8.86 1.38
C VAL A 266 4.40 9.54 1.38
N ARG A 267 4.46 10.78 0.87
CA ARG A 267 5.66 11.61 0.93
C ARG A 267 6.16 11.81 2.36
N SER A 268 5.26 12.05 3.31
CA SER A 268 5.64 12.24 4.72
C SER A 268 6.29 10.99 5.31
N LEU A 269 5.80 9.79 4.98
CA LEU A 269 6.41 8.54 5.42
C LEU A 269 7.80 8.34 4.78
N HIS A 270 7.97 8.65 3.49
CA HIS A 270 9.29 8.63 2.85
C HIS A 270 10.28 9.59 3.51
N ARG A 271 9.85 10.83 3.83
CA ARG A 271 10.69 11.83 4.52
C ARG A 271 11.04 11.42 5.94
N GLN A 272 10.16 10.67 6.60
CA GLN A 272 10.38 10.13 7.94
C GLN A 272 11.13 8.78 7.93
N ASN A 273 11.55 8.29 6.76
CA ASN A 273 12.21 7.00 6.56
C ASN A 273 11.37 5.80 7.04
N ARG A 274 10.04 5.87 6.86
CA ARG A 274 9.05 4.89 7.33
C ARG A 274 8.47 4.00 6.22
N ILE A 275 9.00 4.06 5.00
CA ILE A 275 8.74 3.08 3.93
C ILE A 275 10.08 2.43 3.62
N ILE A 276 10.27 1.20 4.09
CA ILE A 276 11.55 0.49 4.08
C ILE A 276 11.49 -0.64 3.05
N PRO A 277 12.24 -0.54 1.93
CA PRO A 277 12.33 -1.64 0.98
C PRO A 277 13.33 -2.69 1.45
N VAL A 278 12.95 -3.97 1.39
CA VAL A 278 13.74 -5.11 1.85
C VAL A 278 13.79 -6.13 0.71
N THR A 279 14.98 -6.63 0.39
CA THR A 279 15.11 -7.77 -0.52
C THR A 279 14.81 -9.05 0.24
N GLY A 280 13.78 -9.78 -0.15
CA GLY A 280 13.37 -11.01 0.54
C GLY A 280 12.36 -11.87 -0.20
N ASP A 281 12.52 -13.17 -0.06
CA ASP A 281 11.54 -14.18 -0.43
C ASP A 281 10.53 -14.31 0.72
N PHE A 282 9.24 -14.43 0.39
CA PHE A 282 8.20 -14.67 1.38
C PHE A 282 8.34 -16.02 2.10
N ALA A 283 8.94 -17.01 1.45
CA ALA A 283 9.34 -18.27 2.07
C ALA A 283 10.83 -18.27 2.49
N GLY A 284 11.50 -17.12 2.41
CA GLY A 284 12.89 -16.96 2.84
C GLY A 284 13.04 -17.00 4.35
N PRO A 285 14.21 -17.40 4.89
CA PRO A 285 14.38 -17.61 6.32
C PRO A 285 14.57 -16.31 7.12
N LYS A 286 14.80 -15.16 6.47
CA LYS A 286 15.28 -13.96 7.17
C LYS A 286 14.37 -12.75 7.03
N ALA A 287 13.99 -12.36 5.82
CA ALA A 287 13.40 -11.03 5.59
C ALA A 287 12.10 -10.80 6.36
N LEU A 288 11.09 -11.67 6.17
CA LEU A 288 9.82 -11.55 6.88
C LEU A 288 9.96 -11.77 8.39
N ALA A 289 10.80 -12.71 8.82
CA ALA A 289 11.06 -12.96 10.24
C ALA A 289 11.66 -11.72 10.93
N THR A 290 12.67 -11.09 10.31
CA THR A 290 13.32 -9.89 10.85
C THR A 290 12.37 -8.69 10.88
N VAL A 291 11.52 -8.54 9.85
CA VAL A 291 10.45 -7.55 9.85
C VAL A 291 9.49 -7.81 11.01
N GLY A 292 9.03 -9.05 11.21
CA GLY A 292 8.16 -9.43 12.32
C GLY A 292 8.78 -9.11 13.68
N ASP A 293 10.06 -9.40 13.86
CA ASP A 293 10.82 -9.10 15.09
C ASP A 293 10.89 -7.59 15.34
N TYR A 294 11.20 -6.81 14.32
CA TYR A 294 11.22 -5.35 14.42
C TYR A 294 9.84 -4.80 14.80
N LEU A 295 8.77 -5.28 14.15
CA LEU A 295 7.41 -4.84 14.44
C LEU A 295 7.03 -5.15 15.89
N ARG A 296 7.29 -6.37 16.37
CA ARG A 296 7.04 -6.79 17.77
C ARG A 296 7.83 -5.94 18.75
N LYS A 297 9.14 -5.77 18.52
CA LYS A 297 10.03 -4.98 19.39
C LYS A 297 9.58 -3.52 19.52
N ASN A 298 8.98 -2.96 18.47
CA ASN A 298 8.55 -1.56 18.43
C ASN A 298 7.04 -1.38 18.65
N GLY A 299 6.31 -2.43 19.02
CA GLY A 299 4.88 -2.36 19.34
C GLY A 299 3.97 -2.05 18.15
N TYR A 300 4.38 -2.41 16.93
CA TYR A 300 3.55 -2.29 15.74
C TYR A 300 2.77 -3.59 15.48
N THR A 301 1.54 -3.45 15.01
CA THR A 301 0.69 -4.55 14.52
C THR A 301 0.48 -4.40 13.02
N VAL A 302 0.60 -5.47 12.26
CA VAL A 302 0.35 -5.48 10.81
C VAL A 302 -1.13 -5.20 10.55
N ALA A 303 -1.46 -4.10 9.90
CA ALA A 303 -2.82 -3.81 9.47
C ALA A 303 -3.14 -4.54 8.15
N ALA A 304 -2.20 -4.55 7.21
CA ALA A 304 -2.35 -5.27 5.96
C ALA A 304 -1.03 -5.85 5.45
N PHE A 305 -1.13 -7.01 4.79
CA PHE A 305 -0.05 -7.63 4.04
C PHE A 305 -0.50 -7.85 2.58
N TYR A 306 0.03 -7.06 1.65
CA TYR A 306 -0.21 -7.20 0.22
C TYR A 306 0.73 -8.23 -0.42
N THR A 307 0.17 -9.29 -1.00
CA THR A 307 0.94 -10.41 -1.57
C THR A 307 0.91 -10.45 -3.10
N SER A 308 0.16 -9.56 -3.76
CA SER A 308 -0.11 -9.66 -5.20
C SER A 308 -0.53 -11.10 -5.55
N ASN A 309 0.09 -11.73 -6.54
CA ASN A 309 -0.08 -13.14 -6.86
C ASN A 309 1.11 -14.03 -6.42
N VAL A 310 1.97 -13.57 -5.49
CA VAL A 310 3.19 -14.29 -5.07
C VAL A 310 2.87 -15.70 -4.58
N GLU A 311 1.75 -15.87 -3.87
CA GLU A 311 1.32 -17.15 -3.31
C GLU A 311 1.15 -18.24 -4.38
N GLN A 312 0.83 -17.90 -5.64
CA GLN A 312 0.80 -18.85 -6.74
C GLN A 312 2.16 -19.53 -6.95
N PHE A 313 3.25 -18.76 -6.86
CA PHE A 313 4.61 -19.28 -7.03
C PHE A 313 5.07 -20.07 -5.80
N LEU A 314 4.62 -19.69 -4.61
CA LEU A 314 4.92 -20.43 -3.38
C LEU A 314 4.32 -21.83 -3.39
N PHE A 315 3.10 -21.98 -3.91
CA PHE A 315 2.51 -23.30 -4.20
C PHE A 315 3.28 -24.03 -5.30
N GLY A 316 3.55 -23.37 -6.43
CA GLY A 316 4.25 -24.00 -7.54
C GLY A 316 5.68 -24.47 -7.23
N ASN A 317 6.31 -23.90 -6.21
CA ASN A 317 7.65 -24.24 -5.75
C ASN A 317 7.65 -25.10 -4.47
N ASP A 318 6.49 -25.56 -3.99
CA ASP A 318 6.34 -26.37 -2.77
C ASP A 318 6.91 -25.73 -1.48
N VAL A 319 6.89 -24.40 -1.38
CA VAL A 319 7.40 -23.64 -0.22
C VAL A 319 6.33 -22.82 0.51
N PHE A 320 5.06 -23.02 0.16
CA PHE A 320 3.93 -22.30 0.78
C PHE A 320 3.84 -22.52 2.30
N GLY A 321 4.21 -23.70 2.81
CA GLY A 321 4.22 -23.96 4.25
C GLY A 321 5.22 -23.08 5.01
N THR A 322 6.43 -22.88 4.46
CA THR A 322 7.42 -21.96 5.04
C THR A 322 6.90 -20.52 5.09
N PHE A 323 6.16 -20.08 4.06
CA PHE A 323 5.50 -18.79 4.08
C PHE A 323 4.44 -18.69 5.19
N ALA A 324 3.60 -19.71 5.37
CA ALA A 324 2.61 -19.72 6.44
C ALA A 324 3.27 -19.61 7.83
N GLU A 325 4.40 -20.29 8.05
CA GLU A 325 5.17 -20.18 9.28
C GLU A 325 5.80 -18.79 9.45
N ASN A 326 6.33 -18.17 8.38
CA ASN A 326 6.80 -16.78 8.41
C ASN A 326 5.66 -15.81 8.79
N VAL A 327 4.47 -15.98 8.23
CA VAL A 327 3.28 -15.19 8.55
C VAL A 327 2.90 -15.33 10.02
N ARG A 328 3.01 -16.54 10.59
CA ARG A 328 2.72 -16.81 12.01
C ARG A 328 3.61 -15.98 12.95
N THR A 329 4.79 -15.58 12.50
CA THR A 329 5.69 -14.72 13.30
C THR A 329 5.27 -13.24 13.32
N LEU A 330 4.38 -12.80 12.45
CA LEU A 330 4.00 -11.38 12.36
C LEU A 330 3.06 -11.00 13.52
N PRO A 331 3.23 -9.80 14.13
CA PRO A 331 2.25 -9.30 15.09
C PRO A 331 0.97 -8.87 14.36
N ILE A 332 -0.10 -9.65 14.53
CA ILE A 332 -1.41 -9.42 13.90
C ILE A 332 -2.50 -9.13 14.94
N ALA A 333 -3.60 -8.56 14.47
CA ALA A 333 -4.86 -8.37 15.19
C ALA A 333 -6.02 -8.94 14.37
N ASP A 334 -7.22 -8.96 14.94
CA ASP A 334 -8.41 -9.52 14.28
C ASP A 334 -8.77 -8.82 12.96
N ASN A 335 -8.40 -7.54 12.82
CA ASN A 335 -8.58 -6.74 11.61
C ASN A 335 -7.38 -6.77 10.65
N SER A 336 -6.32 -7.53 10.93
CA SER A 336 -5.21 -7.72 10.00
C SER A 336 -5.66 -8.48 8.77
N VAL A 337 -5.39 -7.96 7.58
CA VAL A 337 -5.82 -8.58 6.32
C VAL A 337 -4.67 -8.84 5.34
N PHE A 338 -4.77 -9.94 4.61
CA PHE A 338 -4.10 -10.08 3.33
C PHE A 338 -4.82 -9.26 2.26
N ILE A 339 -4.05 -8.71 1.32
CA ILE A 339 -4.54 -8.15 0.06
C ILE A 339 -3.89 -8.96 -1.06
N ARG A 340 -4.69 -9.66 -1.86
CA ARG A 340 -4.23 -10.56 -2.93
C ARG A 340 -4.69 -10.09 -4.28
N ALA A 341 -3.94 -10.43 -5.32
CA ALA A 341 -4.36 -10.30 -6.71
C ALA A 341 -4.46 -11.70 -7.32
N VAL A 342 -5.64 -12.29 -7.23
CA VAL A 342 -5.87 -13.66 -7.70
C VAL A 342 -5.96 -13.66 -9.22
N ARG A 343 -5.00 -14.29 -9.88
CA ARG A 343 -5.10 -14.57 -11.32
C ARG A 343 -6.22 -15.58 -11.57
N SER A 344 -7.19 -15.21 -12.41
CA SER A 344 -8.19 -16.18 -12.90
C SER A 344 -7.47 -17.29 -13.67
N GLY A 345 -7.69 -18.54 -13.28
CA GLY A 345 -7.14 -19.72 -13.94
C GLY A 345 -8.00 -20.11 -15.16
N TRP A 346 -8.22 -21.41 -15.34
CA TRP A 346 -9.21 -21.92 -16.29
C TRP A 346 -10.64 -21.55 -15.88
N ASP A 347 -10.90 -21.57 -14.56
CA ASP A 347 -12.14 -21.09 -13.97
C ASP A 347 -11.99 -19.64 -13.50
N ARG A 348 -13.05 -18.87 -13.71
CA ARG A 348 -13.14 -17.49 -13.25
C ARG A 348 -13.43 -17.48 -11.76
N HIS A 349 -12.64 -16.70 -11.01
CA HIS A 349 -12.88 -16.52 -9.58
C HIS A 349 -14.28 -15.94 -9.33
N PRO A 350 -15.07 -16.43 -8.34
CA PRO A 350 -16.44 -15.95 -8.13
C PRO A 350 -16.52 -14.46 -7.79
N GLY A 351 -15.49 -13.92 -7.13
CA GLY A 351 -15.35 -12.48 -6.87
C GLY A 351 -14.77 -11.66 -8.03
N GLY A 352 -14.58 -12.25 -9.21
CA GLY A 352 -13.90 -11.61 -10.34
C GLY A 352 -14.81 -10.67 -11.13
N VAL A 353 -14.29 -9.48 -11.47
CA VAL A 353 -15.03 -8.45 -12.23
C VAL A 353 -14.74 -8.57 -13.73
N PRO A 354 -15.74 -8.49 -14.64
CA PRO A 354 -15.50 -8.65 -16.07
C PRO A 354 -14.51 -7.60 -16.60
N GLY A 355 -13.65 -7.99 -17.55
CA GLY A 355 -12.65 -7.08 -18.14
C GLY A 355 -11.34 -6.95 -17.37
N HIS A 356 -11.25 -7.50 -16.15
CA HIS A 356 -10.03 -7.48 -15.34
C HIS A 356 -9.33 -8.86 -15.34
N ARG A 357 -8.00 -8.85 -15.47
CA ARG A 357 -7.18 -10.07 -15.52
C ARG A 357 -6.96 -10.71 -14.15
N MET A 358 -6.97 -9.89 -13.11
CA MET A 358 -6.75 -10.30 -11.72
C MET A 358 -7.91 -9.82 -10.86
N THR A 359 -8.24 -10.63 -9.89
CA THR A 359 -9.34 -10.42 -8.94
C THR A 359 -8.74 -10.05 -7.59
N PRO A 360 -8.90 -8.79 -7.14
CA PRO A 360 -8.35 -8.35 -5.87
C PRO A 360 -9.20 -8.90 -4.72
N MET A 361 -8.60 -9.59 -3.76
CA MET A 361 -9.31 -10.25 -2.66
C MET A 361 -8.69 -9.88 -1.32
N LEU A 362 -9.51 -9.85 -0.28
CA LEU A 362 -9.03 -9.75 1.09
C LEU A 362 -9.23 -11.07 1.83
N GLN A 363 -8.46 -11.30 2.88
CA GLN A 363 -8.71 -12.36 3.85
C GLN A 363 -8.14 -11.95 5.19
N ARG A 364 -8.81 -12.24 6.32
CA ARG A 364 -8.20 -11.99 7.63
C ARG A 364 -7.00 -12.92 7.83
N ILE A 365 -5.87 -12.39 8.30
CA ILE A 365 -4.66 -13.19 8.51
C ILE A 365 -4.89 -14.26 9.58
N SER A 366 -5.70 -13.97 10.61
CA SER A 366 -6.08 -14.98 11.62
C SER A 366 -6.89 -16.13 11.03
N VAL A 367 -7.78 -15.86 10.06
CA VAL A 367 -8.55 -16.90 9.36
C VAL A 367 -7.64 -17.72 8.45
N PHE A 368 -6.73 -17.06 7.73
CA PHE A 368 -5.71 -17.73 6.93
C PHE A 368 -4.91 -18.78 7.72
N LEU A 369 -4.38 -18.39 8.89
CA LEU A 369 -3.61 -19.31 9.73
C LEU A 369 -4.46 -20.47 10.25
N LYS A 370 -5.71 -20.20 10.65
CA LYS A 370 -6.64 -21.26 11.10
C LYS A 370 -6.98 -22.25 9.98
N ASP A 371 -7.25 -21.75 8.79
CA ASP A 371 -7.57 -22.58 7.62
C ASP A 371 -6.36 -23.40 7.16
N TYR A 372 -5.15 -22.83 7.24
CA TYR A 372 -3.90 -23.53 6.98
C TYR A 372 -3.69 -24.68 7.99
N ASP A 373 -3.86 -24.42 9.29
CA ASP A 373 -3.74 -25.45 10.34
C ASP A 373 -4.80 -26.56 10.20
N ALA A 374 -5.95 -26.25 9.60
CA ALA A 374 -7.00 -27.21 9.27
C ALA A 374 -6.78 -27.96 7.94
N GLY A 375 -5.69 -27.68 7.21
CA GLY A 375 -5.36 -28.34 5.94
C GLY A 375 -6.29 -27.96 4.79
N LEU A 376 -6.95 -26.79 4.83
CA LEU A 376 -7.91 -26.39 3.80
C LEU A 376 -7.26 -25.90 2.50
N TYR A 377 -5.96 -25.62 2.52
CA TYR A 377 -5.22 -25.10 1.37
C TYR A 377 -4.41 -26.19 0.67
N THR A 378 -5.11 -27.11 -0.02
CA THR A 378 -4.50 -28.22 -0.76
C THR A 378 -3.80 -27.77 -2.04
N ASP A 379 -4.18 -26.61 -2.57
CA ASP A 379 -3.61 -25.98 -3.76
C ASP A 379 -3.87 -24.45 -3.75
N TYR A 380 -3.32 -23.75 -4.74
CA TYR A 380 -3.54 -22.30 -4.85
C TYR A 380 -5.00 -21.89 -5.06
N TRP A 381 -5.82 -22.73 -5.72
CA TRP A 381 -7.22 -22.42 -5.97
C TRP A 381 -8.06 -22.50 -4.70
N SER A 382 -7.81 -23.49 -3.86
CA SER A 382 -8.41 -23.63 -2.53
C SER A 382 -8.06 -22.44 -1.64
N LEU A 383 -6.81 -21.95 -1.65
CA LEU A 383 -6.45 -20.69 -0.98
C LEU A 383 -7.26 -19.50 -1.51
N ALA A 384 -7.35 -19.37 -2.83
CA ALA A 384 -8.02 -18.24 -3.46
C ALA A 384 -9.53 -18.20 -3.17
N THR A 385 -10.17 -19.37 -3.03
CA THR A 385 -11.63 -19.52 -2.94
C THR A 385 -12.17 -19.79 -1.54
N THR A 386 -11.29 -20.06 -0.56
CA THR A 386 -11.70 -20.36 0.83
C THR A 386 -11.69 -19.13 1.71
N HIS A 387 -12.82 -18.83 2.35
CA HIS A 387 -13.00 -17.75 3.33
C HIS A 387 -12.45 -16.37 2.92
N TYR A 388 -12.40 -16.09 1.61
CA TYR A 388 -12.01 -14.79 1.08
C TYR A 388 -13.12 -13.75 1.30
N ILE A 389 -12.75 -12.48 1.17
CA ILE A 389 -13.64 -11.33 1.22
C ILE A 389 -13.53 -10.61 -0.13
N ALA A 390 -14.65 -10.56 -0.85
CA ALA A 390 -14.75 -9.91 -2.16
C ALA A 390 -14.75 -8.36 -2.07
N PRO A 391 -14.46 -7.66 -3.20
CA PRO A 391 -14.68 -6.22 -3.35
C PRO A 391 -16.13 -5.81 -3.06
N GLU A 392 -17.08 -6.59 -3.54
CA GLU A 392 -18.51 -6.35 -3.34
C GLU A 392 -18.96 -6.98 -2.01
N ARG A 393 -19.99 -6.39 -1.37
CA ARG A 393 -20.88 -7.25 -0.56
C ARG A 393 -21.41 -8.28 -1.53
N ALA A 394 -21.18 -9.57 -1.28
CA ALA A 394 -21.89 -10.62 -1.99
C ALA A 394 -23.36 -10.20 -2.05
N GLN A 395 -23.86 -9.86 -3.25
CA GLN A 395 -25.30 -9.77 -3.41
C GLN A 395 -25.82 -11.14 -2.99
N PRO A 396 -26.88 -11.24 -2.17
CA PRO A 396 -27.51 -12.53 -1.96
C PRO A 396 -27.80 -13.10 -3.34
N LEU A 397 -27.22 -14.27 -3.64
CA LEU A 397 -27.43 -14.97 -4.90
C LEU A 397 -28.94 -14.96 -5.15
N ALA A 398 -29.37 -14.48 -6.31
CA ALA A 398 -30.75 -14.59 -6.71
C ALA A 398 -31.16 -16.06 -6.54
N PRO A 399 -32.32 -16.35 -5.92
CA PRO A 399 -32.74 -17.72 -5.70
C PRO A 399 -32.72 -18.44 -7.05
N VAL A 400 -31.97 -19.54 -7.11
CA VAL A 400 -31.98 -20.45 -8.25
C VAL A 400 -33.44 -20.84 -8.44
N PRO A 401 -34.04 -20.66 -9.64
CA PRO A 401 -35.38 -21.15 -9.89
C PRO A 401 -35.36 -22.66 -9.65
N GLY A 402 -36.17 -23.12 -8.71
CA GLY A 402 -36.40 -24.55 -8.49
C GLY A 402 -36.99 -25.22 -9.73
N PRO A 403 -37.00 -26.56 -9.76
CA PRO A 403 -37.24 -27.37 -10.96
C PRO A 403 -38.55 -27.08 -11.67
#